data_AF-A0AAE1BM20-F1
#
_entry.id   AF-A0AAE1BM20-F1
#
_cell.length_a   1.000
_cell.length_b   1.000
_cell.length_c   1.000
_cell.angle_alpha   90.00
_cell.angle_beta   90.00
_cell.angle_gamma   90.00
#
_symmetry.space_group_name_H-M   'P 1'
#
loop_
_entity.id
_entity.type
_entity.pdbx_description
1 polymer ?
#
loop_
_entity_poly.entity_id
_entity_poly.type
_entity_poly.pdbx_seq_one_letter_code
_entity_poly.pdbx_strand_id
1 'polypeptide(L)'
;MIRVVRRLAGWLLADSEVELSDYVRPACLGSHTAITQLNNRTCRSLGWGARRDPLVELSITVNAGQVCQRLDDFKDNTICAQQTAPTDRCLLEEMSGGGLVCEWAGRWEVVGVATSHTGCYHGSRPRLYDDITQGTVRWIKKTIAAFQRGSS
;
A
#
# COMPACT_ATOMS: atom_id res chain seq x y z
N MET A 1 -7.96 -23.03 4.49
CA MET A 1 -9.30 -22.54 4.10
C MET A 1 -9.49 -21.20 4.78
N ILE A 2 -9.17 -20.10 4.10
CA ILE A 2 -9.35 -18.75 4.65
C ILE A 2 -10.83 -18.38 4.41
N ARG A 3 -11.64 -18.40 5.48
CA ARG A 3 -12.97 -17.79 5.46
C ARG A 3 -12.80 -16.33 5.84
N VAL A 4 -13.31 -15.43 5.00
CA VAL A 4 -13.26 -13.99 5.23
C VAL A 4 -14.60 -13.52 5.79
N VAL A 5 -14.51 -12.79 6.90
CA VAL A 5 -15.57 -12.29 7.79
C VAL A 5 -16.35 -11.12 7.18
N ARG A 6 -17.55 -10.89 7.71
CA ARG A 6 -18.55 -9.85 7.37
C ARG A 6 -17.95 -8.57 6.75
N ARG A 7 -18.39 -8.26 5.53
CA ARG A 7 -18.00 -7.06 4.77
C ARG A 7 -18.53 -5.78 5.40
N LEU A 8 -17.64 -4.87 5.75
CA LEU A 8 -17.87 -3.41 5.76
C LEU A 8 -16.62 -2.76 5.16
N ALA A 9 -16.80 -1.80 4.25
CA ALA A 9 -15.75 -1.22 3.41
C ALA A 9 -14.44 -0.87 4.18
N GLY A 10 -13.26 -1.40 3.86
CA GLY A 10 -12.91 -2.75 3.41
C GLY A 10 -11.83 -3.31 4.36
N TRP A 11 -12.12 -3.35 5.66
CA TRP A 11 -11.25 -3.97 6.68
C TRP A 11 -11.63 -5.42 6.87
N LEU A 12 -10.62 -6.28 7.06
CA LEU A 12 -10.83 -7.67 7.41
C LEU A 12 -10.42 -7.87 8.86
N LEU A 13 -11.36 -8.35 9.68
CA LEU A 13 -11.06 -8.86 10.99
C LEU A 13 -10.77 -10.36 10.86
N ALA A 14 -9.66 -10.81 11.43
CA ALA A 14 -9.38 -12.24 11.50
C ALA A 14 -10.34 -12.91 12.51
N ASP A 15 -10.83 -14.10 12.17
CA ASP A 15 -11.70 -14.88 13.07
C ASP A 15 -10.98 -15.35 14.33
N SER A 16 -9.65 -15.43 14.29
CA SER A 16 -8.80 -15.81 15.41
C SER A 16 -7.56 -14.92 15.46
N GLU A 17 -6.93 -14.86 16.63
CA GLU A 17 -5.63 -14.22 16.78
C GLU A 17 -4.58 -14.92 15.89
N VAL A 18 -3.68 -14.11 15.32
CA VAL A 18 -2.59 -14.59 14.47
C VAL A 18 -1.32 -14.60 15.31
N GLU A 19 -0.69 -15.76 15.43
CA GLU A 19 0.56 -15.91 16.18
C GLU A 19 1.72 -15.20 15.47
N LEU A 20 2.43 -14.35 16.21
CA LEU A 20 3.60 -13.63 15.68
C LEU A 20 4.82 -14.56 15.60
N SER A 21 5.62 -14.37 14.56
CA SER A 21 6.83 -15.16 14.33
C SER A 21 7.85 -14.35 13.52
N ASP A 22 8.96 -14.97 13.13
CA ASP A 22 9.91 -14.36 12.22
C ASP A 22 9.35 -14.14 10.81
N TYR A 23 8.30 -14.88 10.43
CA TYR A 23 7.64 -14.77 9.12
C TYR A 23 6.33 -13.97 9.17
N VAL A 24 5.78 -13.72 10.38
CA VAL A 24 4.50 -13.03 10.57
C VAL A 24 4.69 -11.89 11.56
N ARG A 25 4.74 -10.66 11.05
CA ARG A 25 4.88 -9.44 11.84
C ARG A 25 3.96 -8.35 11.30
N PRO A 26 3.33 -7.53 12.17
CA PRO A 26 2.56 -6.39 11.71
C PRO A 26 3.49 -5.34 11.10
N ALA A 27 3.05 -4.71 10.01
CA ALA A 27 3.66 -3.50 9.52
C ALA A 27 3.19 -2.29 10.31
N CYS A 28 4.01 -1.25 10.35
CA CYS A 28 3.63 0.00 10.97
C CYS A 28 2.71 0.80 10.05
N LEU A 29 1.89 1.69 10.61
CA LEU A 29 1.13 2.65 9.81
C LEU A 29 1.97 3.92 9.56
N GLY A 30 1.77 4.53 8.39
CA GLY A 30 2.48 5.73 7.93
C GLY A 30 2.51 6.86 8.97
N SER A 31 3.71 7.40 9.17
CA SER A 31 4.01 8.50 10.08
C SER A 31 4.09 9.85 9.37
N HIS A 32 4.01 9.88 8.04
CA HIS A 32 4.06 11.13 7.28
C HIS A 32 2.81 11.98 7.54
N THR A 33 3.01 13.30 7.59
CA THR A 33 1.97 14.32 7.75
C THR A 33 1.55 14.91 6.42
N ALA A 34 2.41 14.82 5.41
CA ALA A 34 2.13 15.24 4.04
C ALA A 34 2.82 14.32 3.04
N ILE A 35 2.16 14.10 1.88
CA ILE A 35 2.70 13.30 0.77
C ILE A 35 4.08 13.82 0.32
N THR A 36 4.33 15.12 0.43
CA THR A 36 5.62 15.74 0.07
C THR A 36 6.82 15.16 0.83
N GLN A 37 6.61 14.62 2.03
CA GLN A 37 7.68 13.96 2.79
C GLN A 37 8.09 12.61 2.20
N LEU A 38 7.23 12.03 1.35
CA LEU A 38 7.49 10.80 0.62
C LEU A 38 8.11 11.06 -0.76
N ASN A 39 8.16 12.31 -1.24
CA ASN A 39 8.68 12.64 -2.57
C ASN A 39 10.10 12.11 -2.76
N ASN A 40 10.33 11.48 -3.91
CA ASN A 40 11.59 10.85 -4.32
C ASN A 40 12.09 9.74 -3.37
N ARG A 41 11.30 9.31 -2.38
CA ARG A 41 11.64 8.14 -1.57
C ARG A 41 11.47 6.88 -2.38
N THR A 42 12.40 5.95 -2.17
CA THR A 42 12.28 4.58 -2.67
C THR A 42 11.56 3.74 -1.63
N CYS A 43 10.44 3.19 -2.04
CA CYS A 43 9.55 2.35 -1.27
C CYS A 43 9.40 1.00 -1.98
N ARG A 44 8.68 0.08 -1.35
CA ARG A 44 8.53 -1.29 -1.84
C ARG A 44 7.06 -1.66 -1.91
N SER A 45 6.72 -2.42 -2.95
CA SER A 45 5.42 -3.10 -3.03
C SER A 45 5.67 -4.59 -3.20
N LEU A 46 4.96 -5.39 -2.41
CA LEU A 46 5.11 -6.83 -2.38
C LEU A 46 3.84 -7.48 -2.90
N GLY A 47 3.98 -8.56 -3.67
CA GLY A 47 2.83 -9.23 -4.22
C GLY A 47 3.13 -10.55 -4.89
N TRP A 48 2.10 -11.35 -5.11
CA TRP A 48 2.20 -12.61 -5.86
C TRP A 48 1.93 -12.34 -7.35
N GLY A 49 2.75 -12.94 -8.22
CA GLY A 49 2.49 -12.89 -9.66
C GLY A 49 1.23 -13.68 -10.04
N ALA A 50 0.61 -13.31 -11.15
CA ALA A 50 -0.66 -13.87 -11.61
C ALA A 50 -0.64 -15.40 -11.87
N ARG A 51 0.54 -16.04 -11.96
CA ARG A 51 0.68 -17.45 -12.38
C ARG A 51 1.41 -18.36 -11.39
N ARG A 52 1.06 -18.29 -10.10
CA ARG A 52 1.76 -19.05 -9.02
C ARG A 52 3.25 -18.72 -8.93
N ASP A 53 3.61 -17.55 -9.42
CA ASP A 53 4.98 -17.06 -9.29
C ASP A 53 5.29 -16.82 -7.81
N PRO A 54 6.57 -16.92 -7.41
CA PRO A 54 6.99 -16.57 -6.07
C PRO A 54 6.57 -15.14 -5.72
N LEU A 55 6.54 -14.82 -4.42
CA LEU A 55 6.37 -13.45 -3.96
C LEU A 55 7.46 -12.58 -4.60
N VAL A 56 7.05 -11.49 -5.26
CA VAL A 56 7.95 -10.51 -5.86
C VAL A 56 7.93 -9.21 -5.09
N GLU A 57 9.09 -8.57 -5.05
CA GLU A 57 9.28 -7.21 -4.53
C GLU A 57 9.52 -6.25 -5.68
N LEU A 58 8.76 -5.16 -5.70
CA LEU A 58 8.98 -4.03 -6.60
C LEU A 58 9.55 -2.86 -5.83
N SER A 59 10.68 -2.34 -6.34
CA SER A 59 11.22 -1.06 -5.91
C SER A 59 10.53 0.07 -6.66
N ILE A 60 9.92 0.98 -5.90
CA ILE A 60 9.01 2.02 -6.37
C ILE A 60 9.51 3.38 -5.86
N THR A 61 9.63 4.38 -6.72
CA THR A 61 9.96 5.75 -6.33
C THR A 61 8.70 6.61 -6.33
N VAL A 62 8.40 7.23 -5.18
CA VAL A 62 7.20 8.07 -4.97
C VAL A 62 7.38 9.45 -5.60
N ASN A 63 6.33 9.93 -6.29
CA ASN A 63 6.23 11.23 -6.95
C ASN A 63 7.46 11.61 -7.80
N ALA A 64 8.13 10.61 -8.35
CA ALA A 64 9.27 10.79 -9.23
C ALA A 64 8.85 10.77 -10.70
N GLY A 65 9.62 11.50 -11.51
CA GLY A 65 9.51 11.49 -12.95
C GLY A 65 8.41 12.38 -13.53
N GLN A 66 8.55 12.67 -14.83
CA GLN A 66 7.63 13.56 -15.56
C GLN A 66 6.20 13.02 -15.63
N VAL A 67 6.01 11.70 -15.48
CA VAL A 67 4.67 11.09 -15.53
C VAL A 67 3.84 11.55 -14.33
N CYS A 68 4.38 11.49 -13.11
CA CYS A 68 3.66 11.96 -11.92
C CYS A 68 3.54 13.49 -11.86
N GLN A 69 4.45 14.23 -12.51
CA GLN A 69 4.42 15.70 -12.55
C GLN A 69 3.43 16.28 -13.56
N ARG A 70 3.07 15.53 -14.61
CA ARG A 70 2.14 15.96 -15.66
C ARG A 70 0.68 15.66 -15.35
N LEU A 71 0.43 14.92 -14.27
CA LEU A 71 -0.89 14.46 -13.91
C LEU A 71 -1.44 15.39 -12.83
N ASP A 72 -1.96 16.53 -13.27
CA ASP A 72 -2.75 17.47 -12.45
C ASP A 72 -4.05 16.81 -11.91
N ASP A 73 -4.39 15.60 -12.40
CA ASP A 73 -5.64 14.89 -12.14
C ASP A 73 -5.65 14.03 -10.86
N PHE A 74 -4.51 13.82 -10.20
CA PHE A 74 -4.51 13.00 -9.00
C PHE A 74 -5.05 13.77 -7.80
N LYS A 75 -6.30 13.42 -7.47
CA LYS A 75 -7.06 13.91 -6.31
C LYS A 75 -6.24 13.90 -5.03
N ASP A 76 -6.60 14.78 -4.10
CA ASP A 76 -6.15 14.76 -2.71
C ASP A 76 -6.10 13.32 -2.16
N ASN A 77 -5.04 12.99 -1.42
CA ASN A 77 -4.78 11.66 -0.84
C ASN A 77 -4.48 10.53 -1.86
N THR A 78 -3.95 10.88 -3.04
CA THR A 78 -3.42 9.89 -3.99
C THR A 78 -1.89 9.99 -4.05
N ILE A 79 -1.20 8.87 -3.89
CA ILE A 79 0.24 8.75 -4.12
C ILE A 79 0.45 8.27 -5.55
N CYS A 80 1.14 9.08 -6.36
CA CYS A 80 1.66 8.68 -7.65
C CYS A 80 3.08 8.12 -7.49
N ALA A 81 3.38 7.01 -8.14
CA ALA A 81 4.71 6.44 -8.07
C ALA A 81 5.11 5.75 -9.37
N GLN A 82 6.41 5.56 -9.56
CA GLN A 82 6.97 4.84 -10.70
C GLN A 82 7.88 3.72 -10.23
N GLN A 83 7.98 2.66 -11.02
CA GLN A 83 8.97 1.62 -10.75
C GLN A 83 10.37 2.21 -10.97
N THR A 84 11.27 1.98 -10.01
CA THR A 84 12.62 2.59 -10.02
C THR A 84 13.46 2.10 -11.19
N ALA A 85 13.32 0.83 -11.59
CA ALA A 85 13.97 0.26 -12.75
C ALA A 85 12.97 0.04 -13.89
N PRO A 86 13.29 0.43 -15.14
CA PRO A 86 12.46 0.12 -16.29
C PRO A 86 12.39 -1.39 -16.50
N THR A 87 11.18 -1.88 -16.72
CA THR A 87 10.87 -3.29 -17.02
C THR A 87 9.89 -3.32 -18.18
N ASP A 88 10.03 -4.31 -19.05
CA ASP A 88 9.07 -4.64 -20.09
C ASP A 88 7.82 -5.32 -19.51
N ARG A 89 7.97 -5.94 -18.34
CA ARG A 89 6.89 -6.63 -17.63
C ARG A 89 6.25 -5.77 -16.57
N CYS A 90 4.94 -5.67 -16.63
CA CYS A 90 4.17 -5.03 -15.59
C CYS A 90 3.73 -6.01 -14.51
N LEU A 91 4.52 -6.03 -13.44
CA LEU A 91 4.26 -6.87 -12.27
C LEU A 91 3.24 -6.19 -11.34
N LEU A 92 2.46 -6.97 -10.61
CA LEU A 92 1.54 -6.50 -9.56
C LEU A 92 0.45 -5.49 -9.99
N GLU A 93 0.14 -5.34 -11.28
CA GLU A 93 -0.94 -4.44 -11.73
C GLU A 93 -2.32 -4.87 -11.26
N GLU A 94 -2.54 -6.19 -11.16
CA GLU A 94 -3.82 -6.77 -10.76
C GLU A 94 -4.00 -6.81 -9.23
N MET A 95 -3.03 -6.31 -8.46
CA MET A 95 -2.99 -6.44 -6.99
C MET A 95 -3.57 -5.23 -6.25
N SER A 96 -4.85 -4.95 -6.48
CA SER A 96 -5.60 -3.98 -5.67
C SER A 96 -5.57 -4.36 -4.18
N GLY A 97 -5.38 -3.38 -3.31
CA GLY A 97 -5.27 -3.59 -1.86
C GLY A 97 -3.85 -3.94 -1.37
N GLY A 98 -2.89 -4.13 -2.28
CA GLY A 98 -1.48 -4.36 -1.92
C GLY A 98 -0.85 -3.15 -1.22
N GLY A 99 0.01 -3.40 -0.24
CA GLY A 99 0.70 -2.33 0.50
C GLY A 99 1.83 -1.69 -0.29
N LEU A 100 1.95 -0.36 -0.18
CA LEU A 100 3.19 0.38 -0.44
C LEU A 100 3.87 0.63 0.90
N VAL A 101 5.04 0.05 1.11
CA VAL A 101 5.81 0.18 2.34
C VAL A 101 7.07 0.99 2.12
N CYS A 102 7.31 1.97 2.98
CA CYS A 102 8.52 2.76 2.99
C CYS A 102 9.27 2.54 4.31
N GLU A 103 10.59 2.60 4.26
CA GLU A 103 11.38 2.65 5.48
C GLU A 103 11.35 4.07 6.06
N TRP A 104 11.03 4.18 7.35
CA TRP A 104 10.99 5.42 8.07
C TRP A 104 11.57 5.21 9.47
N ALA A 105 12.67 5.90 9.81
CA ALA A 105 13.32 5.77 11.11
C ALA A 105 13.59 4.32 11.56
N GLY A 106 14.03 3.45 10.64
CA GLY A 106 14.38 2.05 10.93
C GLY A 106 13.20 1.07 11.04
N ARG A 107 11.98 1.48 10.67
CA ARG A 107 10.78 0.64 10.62
C ARG A 107 10.10 0.71 9.26
N TRP A 108 9.45 -0.38 8.86
CA TRP A 108 8.64 -0.44 7.65
C TRP A 108 7.22 0.04 7.93
N GLU A 109 6.84 1.12 7.26
CA GLU A 109 5.52 1.72 7.38
C GLU A 109 4.73 1.54 6.09
N VAL A 110 3.48 1.07 6.20
CA VAL A 110 2.52 1.13 5.11
C VAL A 110 2.09 2.59 4.96
N VAL A 111 2.46 3.19 3.83
CA VAL A 111 2.15 4.60 3.51
C VAL A 111 1.05 4.72 2.47
N GLY A 112 0.75 3.64 1.75
CA GLY A 112 -0.29 3.64 0.72
C GLY A 112 -0.84 2.25 0.42
N VAL A 113 -2.00 2.22 -0.22
CA VAL A 113 -2.71 1.00 -0.63
C VAL A 113 -2.96 1.04 -2.14
N ALA A 114 -2.57 0.00 -2.87
CA ALA A 114 -2.67 -0.05 -4.32
C ALA A 114 -4.13 0.00 -4.77
N THR A 115 -4.41 0.88 -5.74
CA THR A 115 -5.76 1.04 -6.31
C THR A 115 -5.96 0.13 -7.52
N SER A 116 -7.20 -0.04 -7.99
CA SER A 116 -7.48 -0.79 -9.22
C SER A 116 -6.89 -0.14 -10.49
N HIS A 117 -6.40 1.10 -10.39
CA HIS A 117 -5.78 1.83 -11.50
C HIS A 117 -4.25 1.75 -11.46
N THR A 118 -3.66 0.93 -10.59
CA THR A 118 -2.23 0.67 -10.59
C THR A 118 -1.83 -0.08 -11.87
N GLY A 119 -1.30 0.65 -12.85
CA GLY A 119 -0.75 0.07 -14.08
C GLY A 119 0.67 0.56 -14.34
N CYS A 120 1.38 -0.14 -15.20
CA CYS A 120 2.50 0.37 -15.97
C CYS A 120 2.28 0.00 -17.45
N TYR A 121 2.75 0.85 -18.35
CA TYR A 121 2.73 0.54 -19.77
C TYR A 121 4.04 1.04 -20.33
N HIS A 122 5.04 0.16 -20.49
CA HIS A 122 6.40 0.56 -20.89
C HIS A 122 6.95 1.79 -20.12
N GLY A 123 6.64 1.89 -18.81
CA GLY A 123 7.03 3.02 -17.96
C GLY A 123 6.25 4.34 -18.15
N SER A 124 5.25 4.39 -19.05
CA SER A 124 4.49 5.61 -19.36
C SER A 124 3.25 5.83 -18.49
N ARG A 125 2.75 4.80 -17.81
CA ARG A 125 1.67 4.92 -16.81
C ARG A 125 2.22 4.82 -15.38
N PRO A 126 1.77 5.68 -14.47
CA PRO A 126 2.18 5.61 -13.07
C PRO A 126 1.40 4.55 -12.32
N ARG A 127 1.98 4.10 -11.21
CA ARG A 127 1.30 3.33 -10.18
C ARG A 127 0.64 4.27 -9.19
N LEU A 128 -0.62 3.99 -8.87
CA LEU A 128 -1.44 4.83 -8.00
C LEU A 128 -1.82 4.08 -6.73
N TYR A 129 -1.63 4.75 -5.61
CA TYR A 129 -1.95 4.25 -4.29
C TYR A 129 -2.82 5.27 -3.55
N ASP A 130 -3.80 4.79 -2.78
CA ASP A 130 -4.52 5.63 -1.81
C ASP A 130 -3.58 5.92 -0.63
N ASP A 131 -3.47 7.20 -0.24
CA ASP A 131 -2.57 7.66 0.83
C ASP A 131 -3.06 7.28 2.23
N ILE A 132 -2.18 6.69 3.05
CA ILE A 132 -2.41 6.47 4.48
C ILE A 132 -2.04 7.76 5.24
N THR A 133 -2.92 8.74 5.14
CA THR A 133 -2.80 10.02 5.87
C THR A 133 -2.93 9.84 7.39
N GLN A 134 -2.53 10.86 8.16
CA GLN A 134 -2.82 10.94 9.61
C GLN A 134 -4.32 10.89 9.93
N GLY A 135 -5.18 11.36 9.02
CA GLY A 135 -6.64 11.21 9.13
C GLY A 135 -7.05 9.74 9.04
N THR A 136 -6.52 9.04 8.04
CA THR A 136 -6.72 7.60 7.83
C THR A 136 -6.24 6.81 9.05
N VAL A 137 -5.03 7.05 9.55
CA VAL A 137 -4.49 6.37 10.75
C VAL A 137 -5.38 6.56 11.98
N ARG A 138 -5.88 7.79 12.21
CA ARG A 138 -6.81 8.06 13.32
C ARG A 138 -8.11 7.28 13.17
N TRP A 139 -8.67 7.25 11.96
CA TRP A 139 -9.86 6.47 11.67
C TRP A 139 -9.63 4.97 11.90
N ILE A 140 -8.50 4.41 11.46
CA ILE A 140 -8.14 3.00 11.67
C ILE A 140 -8.15 2.66 13.17
N LYS A 141 -7.43 3.45 13.98
CA LYS A 141 -7.36 3.25 15.43
C LYS A 141 -8.73 3.31 16.09
N LYS A 142 -9.58 4.25 15.67
CA LYS A 142 -10.96 4.39 16.18
C LYS A 142 -11.81 3.17 15.82
N THR A 143 -11.71 2.69 14.59
CA THR A 143 -12.44 1.52 14.09
C THR A 143 -12.07 0.26 14.88
N ILE A 144 -10.76 -0.01 15.06
CA ILE A 144 -10.28 -1.14 15.85
C ILE A 144 -10.81 -1.07 17.29
N ALA A 145 -10.70 0.09 17.94
CA ALA A 145 -11.17 0.27 19.31
C ALA A 145 -12.70 0.14 19.46
N ALA A 146 -13.47 0.50 18.42
CA ALA A 146 -14.92 0.33 18.43
C ALA A 146 -15.31 -1.16 18.36
N PHE A 147 -14.62 -1.97 17.54
CA PHE A 147 -14.87 -3.40 17.45
C PHE A 147 -14.54 -4.14 18.74
N GLN A 148 -13.43 -3.82 19.39
CA GLN A 148 -13.05 -4.44 20.67
C GLN A 148 -14.09 -4.22 21.78
N ARG A 149 -14.83 -3.10 21.75
CA ARG A 149 -15.90 -2.80 22.72
C ARG A 149 -17.24 -3.46 22.40
N GLY A 150 -17.45 -3.90 21.16
CA GLY A 150 -18.67 -4.59 20.72
C GLY A 150 -18.58 -6.11 20.83
N SER A 151 -17.40 -6.65 21.15
CA SER A 151 -17.12 -8.07 21.38
C SER A 151 -17.13 -8.49 22.85
N SER A 152 -17.38 -7.55 23.77
CA SER A 152 -17.61 -7.74 25.21
C SER A 152 -19.09 -7.64 25.53
#